data_AF-A0A9D1AG56-F1
#
_entry.id   AF-A0A9D1AG56-F1
#
_cell.length_a   1.000
_cell.length_b   1.000
_cell.length_c   1.000
_cell.angle_alpha   90.00
_cell.angle_beta   90.00
_cell.angle_gamma   90.00
#
_symmetry.space_group_name_H-M   'P 1'
#
loop_
_entity.id
_entity.type
_entity.pdbx_description
1 polymer ?
#
loop_
_entity_poly.entity_id
_entity_poly.type
_entity_poly.pdbx_seq_one_letter_code
_entity_poly.pdbx_strand_id
1 'polypeptide(L)'
;MWDKNKPLKLADALCFSARTMQHIIDVDKCVASEKLGTDLCGNYAPFCSVCTKRASDPCSTAYRISERMAMMPAFFDSTEADDAQVIQAVADVDKYLASEGLGVDLCGRYAPFCSVCDKSQPFPCGNAYLRMKDIENFSTKALVAQEGGELTINAPQWDEALTQVLESDAEVAADKVAERRIKIGTARRRISG
;
A
#
# COMPACT_ATOMS: atom_id res chain seq x y z
N MET A 1 -11.26 22.81 -21.54
CA MET A 1 -10.80 21.62 -20.80
C MET A 1 -10.61 22.01 -19.34
N TRP A 2 -11.21 21.30 -18.39
CA TRP A 2 -11.04 21.57 -16.96
C TRP A 2 -9.65 21.13 -16.47
N ASP A 3 -8.93 22.01 -15.76
CA ASP A 3 -7.68 21.63 -15.08
C ASP A 3 -8.01 21.03 -13.70
N LYS A 4 -7.95 19.69 -13.62
CA LYS A 4 -8.19 18.93 -12.38
C LYS A 4 -7.24 19.26 -11.23
N ASN A 5 -6.12 19.93 -11.52
CA ASN A 5 -5.12 20.31 -10.51
C ASN A 5 -5.31 21.74 -9.99
N LYS A 6 -6.17 22.55 -10.61
CA LYS A 6 -6.50 23.91 -10.13
C LYS A 6 -6.94 23.93 -8.66
N PRO A 7 -7.76 22.98 -8.16
CA PRO A 7 -8.16 22.97 -6.76
C PRO A 7 -7.01 22.78 -5.78
N LEU A 8 -6.00 21.98 -6.14
CA LEU A 8 -4.82 21.74 -5.29
C LEU A 8 -4.02 23.04 -5.11
N LYS A 9 -3.76 23.76 -6.21
CA LYS A 9 -3.04 25.04 -6.20
C LYS A 9 -3.71 26.10 -5.31
N LEU A 10 -5.05 26.10 -5.26
CA LEU A 10 -5.82 27.03 -4.43
C LEU A 10 -5.78 26.66 -2.95
N ALA A 11 -5.80 25.37 -2.64
CA ALA A 11 -5.77 24.87 -1.27
C ALA A 11 -4.38 25.06 -0.62
N ASP A 12 -3.30 24.82 -1.38
CA ASP A 12 -1.92 24.99 -0.89
C ASP A 12 -1.59 26.44 -0.53
N ALA A 13 -2.22 27.41 -1.19
CA ALA A 13 -1.91 28.83 -1.01
C ALA A 13 -2.44 29.41 0.32
N LEU A 14 -3.30 28.69 1.06
CA LEU A 14 -4.10 29.29 2.14
C LEU A 14 -4.28 28.34 3.34
N CYS A 15 -3.92 28.81 4.54
CA CYS A 15 -4.17 28.08 5.80
C CYS A 15 -5.62 28.31 6.26
N PHE A 16 -6.50 27.34 5.98
CA PHE A 16 -7.92 27.41 6.32
C PHE A 16 -8.38 26.32 7.28
N SER A 17 -9.45 26.59 8.02
CA SER A 17 -10.20 25.55 8.73
C SER A 17 -10.81 24.54 7.73
N ALA A 18 -11.07 23.31 8.17
CA ALA A 18 -11.69 22.28 7.34
C ALA A 18 -13.01 22.74 6.69
N ARG A 19 -13.82 23.49 7.45
CA ARG A 19 -15.08 24.08 6.99
C ARG A 19 -14.89 25.16 5.94
N THR A 20 -13.93 26.05 6.14
CA THR A 20 -13.60 27.11 5.17
C THR A 20 -13.08 26.50 3.88
N MET A 21 -12.21 25.50 3.98
CA MET A 21 -11.69 24.78 2.82
C MET A 21 -12.79 24.02 2.08
N GLN A 22 -13.72 23.38 2.80
CA GLN A 22 -14.88 22.73 2.21
C GLN A 22 -15.74 23.73 1.43
N HIS A 23 -16.00 24.91 2.02
CA HIS A 23 -16.76 25.96 1.36
C HIS A 23 -16.10 26.43 0.06
N ILE A 24 -14.77 26.66 0.08
CA ILE A 24 -14.01 27.07 -1.11
C ILE A 24 -14.11 26.00 -2.21
N ILE A 25 -13.91 24.74 -1.85
CA ILE A 25 -14.03 23.62 -2.79
C ILE A 25 -15.46 23.54 -3.35
N ASP A 26 -16.48 23.68 -2.52
CA ASP A 26 -17.87 23.61 -2.98
C ASP A 26 -18.24 24.74 -3.94
N VAL A 27 -17.79 25.97 -3.65
CA VAL A 27 -18.01 27.13 -4.53
C VAL A 27 -17.30 26.94 -5.87
N ASP A 28 -16.01 26.57 -5.86
CA ASP A 28 -15.26 26.39 -7.12
C ASP A 28 -15.81 25.21 -7.93
N LYS A 29 -16.16 24.10 -7.27
CA LYS A 29 -16.82 22.93 -7.89
C LYS A 29 -18.18 23.30 -8.48
N CYS A 30 -18.98 24.11 -7.81
CA CYS A 30 -20.27 24.57 -8.31
C CYS A 30 -20.10 25.41 -9.58
N VAL A 31 -19.26 26.44 -9.53
CA VAL A 31 -18.95 27.33 -10.66
C VAL A 31 -18.37 26.54 -11.85
N ALA A 32 -17.50 25.57 -11.58
CA ALA A 32 -16.92 24.73 -12.61
C ALA A 32 -17.95 23.77 -13.23
N SER A 33 -18.87 23.22 -12.43
CA SER A 33 -19.96 22.35 -12.90
C SER A 33 -20.91 23.10 -13.83
N GLU A 34 -21.27 24.34 -13.47
CA GLU A 34 -22.10 25.22 -14.31
C GLU A 34 -21.43 25.52 -15.66
N LYS A 35 -20.13 25.85 -15.65
CA LYS A 35 -19.37 26.14 -16.88
C LYS A 35 -19.27 24.95 -17.82
N LEU A 36 -19.25 23.74 -17.28
CA LEU A 36 -19.12 22.50 -18.07
C LEU A 36 -20.48 21.87 -18.40
N GLY A 37 -21.56 22.35 -17.79
CA GLY A 37 -22.90 21.75 -17.93
C GLY A 37 -23.00 20.33 -17.35
N THR A 38 -22.17 19.97 -16.38
CA THR A 38 -22.16 18.64 -15.75
C THR A 38 -21.74 18.71 -14.28
N ASP A 39 -22.28 17.83 -13.44
CA ASP A 39 -21.85 17.69 -12.05
C ASP A 39 -20.40 17.16 -11.98
N LEU A 40 -19.56 17.86 -11.23
CA LEU A 40 -18.17 17.47 -10.97
C LEU A 40 -17.99 16.66 -9.67
N CYS A 41 -19.05 16.34 -8.94
CA CYS A 41 -18.96 15.45 -7.78
C CYS A 41 -18.28 14.12 -8.16
N GLY A 42 -17.23 13.75 -7.43
CA GLY A 42 -16.44 12.54 -7.69
C GLY A 42 -15.35 12.68 -8.75
N ASN A 43 -15.40 13.72 -9.59
CA ASN A 43 -14.44 13.95 -10.68
C ASN A 43 -13.75 15.32 -10.62
N TYR A 44 -14.07 16.14 -9.62
CA TYR A 44 -13.59 17.51 -9.46
C TYR A 44 -12.06 17.61 -9.36
N ALA A 45 -11.44 16.72 -8.58
CA ALA A 45 -10.00 16.72 -8.30
C ALA A 45 -9.49 15.30 -8.01
N PRO A 46 -8.16 15.04 -8.08
CA PRO A 46 -7.59 13.72 -7.78
C PRO A 46 -7.96 13.15 -6.41
N PHE A 47 -8.08 14.02 -5.39
CA PHE A 47 -8.49 13.62 -4.04
C PHE A 47 -9.93 13.11 -3.95
N CYS A 48 -10.76 13.27 -5.00
CA CYS A 48 -12.12 12.73 -5.00
C CYS A 48 -12.15 11.21 -4.85
N SER A 49 -11.08 10.51 -5.25
CA SER A 49 -10.95 9.04 -5.12
C SER A 49 -10.96 8.54 -3.67
N VAL A 50 -10.52 9.37 -2.72
CA VAL A 50 -10.45 9.02 -1.28
C VAL A 50 -11.57 9.68 -0.47
N CYS A 51 -12.49 10.38 -1.14
CA CYS A 51 -13.59 11.10 -0.51
C CYS A 51 -14.62 10.14 0.11
N THR A 52 -15.10 10.51 1.31
CA THR A 52 -16.24 9.84 1.95
C THR A 52 -17.34 10.86 2.21
N LYS A 53 -18.48 10.69 1.54
CA LYS A 53 -19.65 11.58 1.69
C LYS A 53 -20.26 11.57 3.10
N ARG A 54 -19.84 10.63 3.97
CA ARG A 54 -20.29 10.53 5.36
C ARG A 54 -19.50 11.42 6.32
N ALA A 55 -18.36 11.97 5.91
CA ALA A 55 -17.63 12.95 6.71
C ALA A 55 -18.33 14.30 6.71
N SER A 56 -18.16 15.08 7.79
CA SER A 56 -18.75 16.41 7.94
C SER A 56 -18.33 17.39 6.84
N ASP A 57 -17.04 17.38 6.50
CA ASP A 57 -16.43 18.21 5.46
C ASP A 57 -15.76 17.30 4.41
N PRO A 58 -16.55 16.61 3.56
CA PRO A 58 -16.09 15.42 2.86
C PRO A 58 -14.98 15.68 1.84
N CYS A 59 -15.03 16.80 1.13
CA CYS A 59 -14.04 17.16 0.10
C CYS A 59 -12.76 17.72 0.74
N SER A 60 -12.86 18.53 1.79
CA SER A 60 -11.67 19.03 2.49
C SER A 60 -10.98 17.91 3.27
N THR A 61 -11.73 17.00 3.89
CA THR A 61 -11.17 15.78 4.50
C THR A 61 -10.47 14.93 3.45
N ALA A 62 -11.08 14.73 2.27
CA ALA A 62 -10.45 13.99 1.18
C ALA A 62 -9.14 14.63 0.70
N TYR A 63 -9.11 15.95 0.56
CA TYR A 63 -7.89 16.68 0.22
C TYR A 63 -6.80 16.46 1.28
N ARG A 64 -7.13 16.60 2.57
CA ARG A 64 -6.16 16.39 3.66
C ARG A 64 -5.65 14.94 3.73
N ILE A 65 -6.49 13.96 3.41
CA ILE A 65 -6.06 12.56 3.26
C ILE A 65 -5.07 12.45 2.10
N SER A 66 -5.36 13.04 0.95
CA SER A 66 -4.48 13.03 -0.22
C SER A 66 -3.12 13.67 0.07
N GLU A 67 -3.09 14.82 0.74
CA GLU A 67 -1.86 15.49 1.19
C GLU A 67 -1.04 14.58 2.11
N ARG A 68 -1.71 13.94 3.06
CA ARG A 68 -1.07 13.00 3.97
C ARG A 68 -0.49 11.82 3.21
N MET A 69 -1.25 11.20 2.31
CA MET A 69 -0.79 10.09 1.49
C MET A 69 0.47 10.45 0.70
N ALA A 70 0.57 11.68 0.18
CA ALA A 70 1.76 12.17 -0.52
C ALA A 70 2.97 12.34 0.43
N MET A 71 2.75 12.78 1.66
CA MET A 71 3.81 13.01 2.66
C MET A 71 4.34 11.72 3.30
N MET A 72 3.49 10.70 3.47
CA MET A 72 3.83 9.53 4.31
C MET A 72 5.10 8.78 3.87
N PRO A 73 5.35 8.51 2.57
CA PRO A 73 6.58 7.84 2.15
C PRO A 73 7.83 8.60 2.63
N ALA A 74 7.92 9.91 2.36
CA ALA A 74 9.07 10.72 2.79
C ALA A 74 9.23 10.77 4.32
N PHE A 75 8.12 10.76 5.07
CA PHE A 75 8.17 10.67 6.52
C PHE A 75 8.84 9.37 6.98
N PHE A 76 8.40 8.21 6.48
CA PHE A 76 9.04 6.95 6.85
C PHE A 76 10.50 6.87 6.37
N ASP A 77 10.81 7.42 5.19
CA ASP A 77 12.18 7.46 4.66
C ASP A 77 13.13 8.21 5.60
N SER A 78 12.64 9.29 6.21
CA SER A 78 13.41 10.07 7.17
C SER A 78 13.70 9.34 8.49
N THR A 79 12.97 8.26 8.78
CA THR A 79 13.23 7.45 9.99
C THR A 79 14.37 6.46 9.81
N GLU A 80 14.82 6.21 8.56
CA GLU A 80 15.80 5.18 8.21
C GLU A 80 15.46 3.77 8.74
N ALA A 81 14.20 3.54 9.15
CA ALA A 81 13.76 2.27 9.69
C ALA A 81 13.59 1.25 8.56
N ASP A 82 14.29 0.12 8.67
CA ASP A 82 14.21 -1.04 7.79
C ASP A 82 13.47 -2.23 8.43
N ASP A 83 13.03 -2.08 9.67
CA ASP A 83 12.31 -3.09 10.43
C ASP A 83 10.78 -2.89 10.36
N ALA A 84 10.08 -3.93 9.92
CA ALA A 84 8.63 -3.92 9.74
C ALA A 84 7.86 -3.65 11.04
N GLN A 85 8.34 -4.11 12.19
CA GLN A 85 7.71 -3.90 13.49
C GLN A 85 7.84 -2.44 13.93
N VAL A 86 9.01 -1.83 13.75
CA VAL A 86 9.23 -0.40 14.05
C VAL A 86 8.33 0.48 13.16
N ILE A 87 8.33 0.22 11.86
CA ILE A 87 7.50 0.97 10.90
C ILE A 87 6.02 0.79 11.22
N GLN A 88 5.59 -0.42 11.57
CA GLN A 88 4.21 -0.68 11.99
C GLN A 88 3.84 0.14 13.23
N ALA A 89 4.69 0.17 14.26
CA ALA A 89 4.41 0.89 15.49
C ALA A 89 4.24 2.40 15.24
N VAL A 90 5.13 2.98 14.42
CA VAL A 90 5.04 4.39 14.02
C VAL A 90 3.78 4.65 13.19
N ALA A 91 3.52 3.80 12.19
CA ALA A 91 2.34 3.91 11.34
C ALA A 91 1.04 3.80 12.14
N ASP A 92 0.96 2.93 13.13
CA ASP A 92 -0.25 2.75 13.93
C ASP A 92 -0.57 3.97 14.79
N VAL A 93 0.42 4.54 15.47
CA VAL A 93 0.23 5.76 16.27
C VAL A 93 -0.18 6.92 15.37
N ASP A 94 0.55 7.14 14.28
CA ASP A 94 0.31 8.24 13.38
C ASP A 94 -1.03 8.12 12.64
N LYS A 95 -1.37 6.92 12.17
CA LYS A 95 -2.68 6.59 11.57
C LYS A 95 -3.82 6.79 12.57
N TYR A 96 -3.64 6.40 13.83
CA TYR A 96 -4.64 6.59 14.88
C TYR A 96 -4.90 8.10 15.10
N LEU A 97 -3.85 8.88 15.37
CA LEU A 97 -3.97 10.32 15.62
C LEU A 97 -4.58 11.06 14.43
N ALA A 98 -4.23 10.68 13.21
CA ALA A 98 -4.80 11.28 12.01
C ALA A 98 -6.25 10.87 11.76
N SER A 99 -6.61 9.62 12.08
CA SER A 99 -8.00 9.15 11.97
C SER A 99 -8.91 9.92 12.94
N GLU A 100 -8.45 10.11 14.18
CA GLU A 100 -9.13 10.94 15.19
C GLU A 100 -9.26 12.40 14.71
N GLY A 101 -8.16 13.00 14.24
CA GLY A 101 -8.13 14.40 13.80
C GLY A 101 -8.96 14.69 12.55
N LEU A 102 -9.21 13.68 11.70
CA LEU A 102 -10.04 13.79 10.49
C LEU A 102 -11.46 13.25 10.68
N GLY A 103 -11.75 12.59 11.80
CA GLY A 103 -13.03 11.96 12.08
C GLY A 103 -13.37 10.79 11.15
N VAL A 104 -12.36 10.13 10.57
CA VAL A 104 -12.54 9.03 9.61
C VAL A 104 -11.45 7.97 9.77
N ASP A 105 -11.81 6.69 9.62
CA ASP A 105 -10.84 5.60 9.61
C ASP A 105 -9.96 5.65 8.35
N LEU A 106 -8.65 5.77 8.58
CA LEU A 106 -7.63 5.81 7.53
C LEU A 106 -7.12 4.43 7.10
N CYS A 107 -7.58 3.33 7.70
CA CYS A 107 -7.24 1.99 7.21
C CYS A 107 -7.56 1.86 5.70
N GLY A 108 -6.56 1.46 4.90
CA GLY A 108 -6.70 1.31 3.45
C GLY A 108 -6.53 2.61 2.64
N ARG A 109 -6.44 3.78 3.29
CA ARG A 109 -6.29 5.10 2.63
C ARG A 109 -5.26 6.01 3.31
N TYR A 110 -4.43 5.43 4.19
CA TYR A 110 -3.47 6.16 5.00
C TYR A 110 -2.24 6.60 4.22
N ALA A 111 -1.73 5.70 3.36
CA ALA A 111 -0.50 5.89 2.59
C ALA A 111 -0.54 5.06 1.29
N PRO A 112 0.32 5.33 0.29
CA PRO A 112 0.33 4.61 -0.98
C PRO A 112 0.51 3.09 -0.84
N PHE A 113 1.32 2.65 0.12
CA PHE A 113 1.53 1.24 0.42
C PHE A 113 0.27 0.52 0.95
N CYS A 114 -0.80 1.24 1.29
CA CYS A 114 -2.08 0.61 1.67
C CYS A 114 -2.64 -0.28 0.55
N SER A 115 -2.34 0.02 -0.71
CA SER A 115 -2.76 -0.75 -1.88
C SER A 115 -2.18 -2.18 -1.93
N VAL A 116 -1.03 -2.39 -1.28
CA VAL A 116 -0.29 -3.67 -1.24
C VAL A 116 -0.22 -4.26 0.18
N CYS A 117 -1.10 -3.78 1.06
CA CYS A 117 -1.19 -4.24 2.44
C CYS A 117 -1.96 -5.56 2.54
N ASP A 118 -1.32 -6.57 3.12
CA ASP A 118 -1.93 -7.87 3.44
C ASP A 118 -2.14 -7.97 4.94
N LYS A 119 -3.40 -7.86 5.37
CA LYS A 119 -3.78 -7.86 6.79
C LYS A 119 -3.57 -9.21 7.48
N SER A 120 -3.31 -10.28 6.74
CA SER A 120 -3.04 -11.61 7.32
C SER A 120 -1.61 -11.77 7.85
N GLN A 121 -0.70 -10.87 7.44
CA GLN A 121 0.70 -10.92 7.82
C GLN A 121 0.94 -10.23 9.17
N PRO A 122 1.98 -10.64 9.93
CA PRO A 122 2.47 -9.83 11.04
C PRO A 122 2.90 -8.47 10.50
N PHE A 123 2.68 -7.39 11.26
CA PHE A 123 3.10 -6.03 10.90
C PHE A 123 2.69 -5.63 9.46
N PRO A 124 1.39 -5.70 9.12
CA PRO A 124 0.92 -5.64 7.73
C PRO A 124 1.23 -4.32 7.02
N CYS A 125 1.16 -3.19 7.73
CA CYS A 125 1.50 -1.87 7.17
C CYS A 125 3.02 -1.70 7.02
N GLY A 126 3.80 -2.17 8.00
CA GLY A 126 5.26 -2.15 7.93
C GLY A 126 5.79 -2.95 6.74
N ASN A 127 5.31 -4.19 6.59
CA ASN A 127 5.66 -5.03 5.45
C ASN A 127 5.20 -4.45 4.11
N ALA A 128 4.04 -3.81 4.06
CA ALA A 128 3.57 -3.14 2.84
C ALA A 128 4.48 -1.99 2.43
N TYR A 129 4.94 -1.18 3.38
CA TYR A 129 5.88 -0.10 3.12
C TYR A 129 7.23 -0.63 2.63
N LEU A 130 7.80 -1.65 3.27
CA LEU A 130 9.07 -2.26 2.83
C LEU A 130 8.96 -2.84 1.42
N ARG A 131 7.87 -3.54 1.10
CA ARG A 131 7.62 -4.02 -0.28
C ARG A 131 7.54 -2.88 -1.29
N MET A 132 6.84 -1.80 -0.95
CA MET A 132 6.78 -0.61 -1.80
C MET A 132 8.19 -0.05 -2.04
N LYS A 133 9.03 -0.01 -1.00
CA LYS A 133 10.42 0.43 -1.10
C LYS A 133 11.31 -0.48 -1.94
N ASP A 134 11.16 -1.78 -1.81
CA ASP A 134 11.89 -2.72 -2.64
C ASP A 134 11.54 -2.55 -4.12
N ILE A 135 10.26 -2.32 -4.44
CA ILE A 135 9.80 -2.05 -5.81
C ILE A 135 10.34 -0.72 -6.33
N GLU A 136 10.31 0.36 -5.52
CA GLU A 136 10.88 1.66 -5.87
C GLU A 136 12.38 1.56 -6.13
N ASN A 137 13.11 0.87 -5.26
CA ASN A 137 14.55 0.66 -5.37
C ASN A 137 14.91 -0.21 -6.58
N PHE A 138 14.15 -1.28 -6.84
CA PHE A 138 14.33 -2.12 -8.03
C PHE A 138 14.10 -1.32 -9.31
N SER A 139 13.00 -0.56 -9.37
CA SER A 139 12.66 0.27 -10.53
C SER A 139 13.74 1.32 -10.80
N THR A 140 14.25 1.97 -9.75
CA THR A 140 15.29 2.99 -9.88
C THR A 140 16.62 2.39 -10.35
N LYS A 141 17.03 1.24 -9.78
CA LYS A 141 18.25 0.53 -10.21
C LYS A 141 18.14 0.02 -11.65
N ALA A 142 16.97 -0.47 -12.07
CA ALA A 142 16.72 -0.91 -13.44
C ALA A 142 16.82 0.26 -14.44
N LEU A 143 16.35 1.45 -14.07
CA LEU A 143 16.47 2.65 -14.90
C LEU A 143 17.93 3.15 -15.00
N VAL A 144 18.68 3.13 -13.89
CA VAL A 144 20.11 3.50 -13.91
C VAL A 144 20.95 2.52 -14.73
N ALA A 145 20.57 1.24 -14.76
CA ALA A 145 21.23 0.23 -15.60
C ALA A 145 20.91 0.36 -17.11
N GLN A 146 19.95 1.20 -17.50
CA GLN A 146 19.44 1.32 -18.88
C GLN A 146 20.05 2.48 -19.70
N GLU A 147 21.09 3.17 -19.21
CA GLU A 147 21.88 4.11 -20.03
C GLU A 147 22.65 3.35 -21.14
N GLY A 148 21.94 3.00 -22.21
CA GLY A 148 22.46 2.15 -23.30
C GLY A 148 21.40 1.66 -24.31
N GLY A 149 20.10 1.90 -24.08
CA GLY A 149 19.09 1.86 -25.14
C GLY A 149 18.52 0.49 -25.52
N GLU A 150 18.70 -0.57 -24.71
CA GLU A 150 17.96 -1.82 -24.91
C GLU A 150 17.51 -2.43 -23.58
N LEU A 151 16.20 -2.61 -23.46
CA LEU A 151 15.53 -3.04 -22.24
C LEU A 151 15.55 -4.58 -22.19
N THR A 152 16.67 -5.18 -21.78
CA THR A 152 16.71 -6.61 -21.47
C THR A 152 16.00 -6.86 -20.14
N ILE A 153 14.70 -7.16 -20.21
CA ILE A 153 13.95 -7.73 -19.09
C ILE A 153 14.46 -9.17 -18.92
N ASN A 154 15.47 -9.38 -18.06
CA ASN A 154 15.67 -10.68 -17.45
C ASN A 154 14.56 -10.87 -16.41
N ALA A 155 13.37 -11.24 -16.89
CA ALA A 155 12.36 -11.79 -16.01
C ALA A 155 13.02 -12.95 -15.25
N PRO A 156 12.92 -13.02 -13.91
CA PRO A 156 13.34 -14.21 -13.21
C PRO A 156 12.62 -15.38 -13.88
N GLN A 157 13.36 -16.41 -14.31
CA GLN A 157 12.75 -17.65 -14.76
C GLN A 157 12.18 -18.32 -13.50
N TRP A 158 11.01 -17.85 -13.08
CA TRP A 158 10.27 -18.39 -11.96
C TRP A 158 10.03 -19.88 -12.13
N ASP A 159 10.05 -20.39 -13.36
CA ASP A 159 9.90 -21.81 -13.66
C ASP A 159 11.05 -22.66 -13.10
N GLU A 160 12.32 -22.26 -13.21
CA GLU A 160 13.45 -23.06 -12.71
C GLU A 160 13.56 -23.01 -11.17
N ALA A 161 13.37 -21.83 -10.58
CA ALA A 161 13.42 -21.66 -9.13
C ALA A 161 12.23 -22.35 -8.42
N LEU A 162 11.03 -22.30 -9.03
CA LEU A 162 9.86 -23.00 -8.50
C LEU A 162 9.95 -24.51 -8.72
N THR A 163 10.54 -24.97 -9.84
CA THR A 163 10.79 -26.40 -10.08
C THR A 163 11.80 -26.97 -9.08
N GLN A 164 12.90 -26.25 -8.78
CA GLN A 164 13.86 -26.68 -7.76
C GLN A 164 13.26 -26.74 -6.35
N VAL A 165 12.40 -25.78 -5.99
CA VAL A 165 11.71 -25.82 -4.69
C VAL A 165 10.74 -26.99 -4.63
N LEU A 166 9.95 -27.23 -5.68
CA LEU A 166 9.00 -28.34 -5.74
C LEU A 166 9.68 -29.72 -5.81
N GLU A 167 10.84 -29.84 -6.46
CA GLU A 167 11.65 -31.06 -6.49
C GLU A 167 12.30 -31.32 -5.12
N SER A 168 12.80 -30.28 -4.45
CA SER A 168 13.38 -30.41 -3.11
C SER A 168 12.36 -30.84 -2.05
N ASP A 169 11.11 -30.36 -2.14
CA ASP A 169 10.03 -30.77 -1.25
C ASP A 169 9.53 -32.19 -1.55
N ALA A 170 9.61 -32.65 -2.81
CA ALA A 170 9.29 -34.02 -3.18
C ALA A 170 10.31 -35.04 -2.63
N GLU A 171 11.60 -34.70 -2.61
CA GLU A 171 12.65 -35.54 -2.01
C GLU A 171 12.53 -35.63 -0.48
N VAL A 172 12.23 -34.50 0.19
CA VAL A 172 12.01 -34.45 1.64
C VAL A 172 10.73 -35.19 2.05
N ALA A 173 9.70 -35.18 1.20
CA ALA A 173 8.48 -35.96 1.42
C ALA A 173 8.70 -37.47 1.23
N ALA A 174 9.52 -37.88 0.26
CA ALA A 174 9.85 -39.29 0.02
C ALA A 174 10.64 -39.90 1.18
N ASP A 175 11.60 -39.16 1.75
CA ASP A 175 12.41 -39.63 2.89
C ASP A 175 11.57 -39.78 4.17
N LYS A 176 10.64 -38.87 4.44
CA LYS A 176 9.71 -38.97 5.59
C LYS A 176 8.74 -40.15 5.47
N VAL A 177 8.36 -40.53 4.25
CA VAL A 177 7.50 -41.71 3.99
C VAL A 177 8.30 -43.02 4.11
N ALA A 178 9.57 -43.04 3.69
CA ALA A 178 10.47 -44.18 3.87
C ALA A 178 10.77 -44.45 5.36
N GLU A 179 11.05 -43.40 6.13
CA GLU A 179 11.35 -43.52 7.56
C GLU A 179 10.13 -44.00 8.38
N ARG A 180 8.91 -43.60 7.98
CA ARG A 180 7.65 -44.12 8.56
C ARG A 180 7.40 -45.59 8.24
N ARG A 181 7.80 -46.09 7.06
CA ARG A 181 7.67 -47.51 6.68
C ARG A 181 8.64 -48.40 7.46
N ILE A 182 9.84 -47.93 7.76
CA ILE A 182 10.84 -48.69 8.55
C ILE A 182 10.36 -48.87 10.00
N LYS A 183 9.72 -47.86 10.60
CA LYS A 183 9.20 -47.93 11.99
C LYS A 183 7.98 -48.86 12.16
N ILE A 184 7.24 -49.17 11.08
CA ILE A 184 6.12 -50.12 11.10
C ILE A 184 6.60 -51.58 10.88
N GLY A 185 7.74 -51.78 10.21
CA GLY A 185 8.27 -53.10 9.87
C GLY A 185 8.97 -53.86 11.01
N THR A 186 9.40 -53.18 12.07
CA THR A 186 10.16 -53.79 13.19
C THR A 186 9.31 -54.20 14.41
N ALA A 187 8.00 -53.95 14.40
CA ALA A 187 7.09 -54.25 15.53
C ALA A 187 6.33 -55.60 15.41
N ARG A 188 6.94 -56.65 14.82
CA ARG A 188 6.32 -58.00 14.76
C ARG A 188 7.33 -59.14 14.94
N ARG A 189 7.69 -59.44 16.20
CA ARG A 189 7.86 -60.81 16.73
C ARG A 189 8.33 -60.81 18.20
N ARG A 190 7.43 -61.14 19.12
CA ARG A 190 7.64 -62.06 20.26
C ARG A 190 6.31 -62.25 20.98
N ILE A 191 5.53 -63.22 20.52
CA ILE A 191 4.66 -64.01 21.39
C ILE A 191 4.94 -65.46 21.02
N SER A 192 5.65 -66.15 21.89
CA SER A 192 5.93 -67.58 21.79
C SER A 192 6.21 -68.09 23.20
N GLY A 193 5.39 -69.04 23.65
CA GLY A 193 5.55 -69.78 24.90
C GLY A 193 4.53 -69.40 25.94
#